data_AF-A0A3B6PH50-F1
#
_entry.id   AF-A0A3B6PH50-F1
#
_cell.length_a   1.000
_cell.length_b   1.000
_cell.length_c   1.000
_cell.angle_alpha   90.00
_cell.angle_beta   90.00
_cell.angle_gamma   90.00
#
_symmetry.space_group_name_H-M   'P 1'
#
loop_
_entity.id
_entity.type
_entity.pdbx_description
1 polymer ?
#
loop_
_entity_poly.entity_id
_entity_poly.type
_entity_poly.pdbx_seq_one_letter_code
_entity_poly.pdbx_strand_id
1 'polypeptide(L)'
;MQAVAAQPVVVVVDPNAFRRYGGGVFVGPCGTDQTHSMLVVGYGTTDDHDPKRRIDYWIIKNSWGAKWGENGYIRMARGAGPSKEGLCGILMQAFYPVKN
;
A
#
# COMPACT_ATOMS: atom_id res chain seq x y z
N MET A 1 2.06 12.48 -0.96
CA MET A 1 1.42 12.17 -2.27
C MET A 1 2.27 12.64 -3.45
N GLN A 2 2.92 13.81 -3.39
CA GLN A 2 3.69 14.36 -4.50
C GLN A 2 4.75 13.39 -5.08
N ALA A 3 5.46 12.62 -4.24
CA ALA A 3 6.47 11.67 -4.71
C ALA A 3 5.89 10.53 -5.58
N VAL A 4 4.79 9.89 -5.14
CA VAL A 4 4.16 8.77 -5.87
C VAL A 4 3.54 9.22 -7.20
N ALA A 5 3.06 10.46 -7.26
CA ALA A 5 2.54 11.03 -8.50
C ALA A 5 3.64 11.27 -9.54
N ALA A 6 4.88 11.47 -9.11
CA ALA A 6 6.02 11.71 -10.00
C ALA A 6 6.71 10.41 -10.44
N GLN A 7 6.83 9.43 -9.53
CA GLN A 7 7.52 8.17 -9.80
C GLN A 7 7.19 7.09 -8.76
N PRO A 8 7.52 5.81 -9.02
CA PRO A 8 7.40 4.76 -8.03
C PRO A 8 8.25 5.04 -6.78
N VAL A 9 7.70 4.71 -5.60
CA VAL A 9 8.32 4.94 -4.29
C VAL A 9 8.44 3.63 -3.54
N VAL A 10 9.66 3.29 -3.10
CA VAL A 10 9.89 2.15 -2.21
C VAL A 10 9.37 2.50 -0.83
N VAL A 11 8.63 1.58 -0.21
CA VAL A 11 8.11 1.70 1.16
C VAL A 11 8.46 0.45 1.95
N VAL A 12 8.61 0.60 3.26
CA VAL A 12 8.75 -0.55 4.18
C VAL A 12 7.45 -0.73 4.95
N VAL A 13 7.00 -1.97 5.14
CA VAL A 13 5.73 -2.30 5.80
C VAL A 13 5.87 -3.52 6.72
N ASP A 14 4.93 -3.65 7.65
CA ASP A 14 4.69 -4.90 8.39
C ASP A 14 3.91 -5.89 7.49
N PRO A 15 4.51 -7.03 7.10
CA PRO A 15 3.87 -7.97 6.18
C PRO A 15 2.88 -8.94 6.82
N ASN A 16 2.85 -9.03 8.15
CA ASN A 16 2.27 -10.19 8.85
C ASN A 16 0.78 -10.35 8.56
N ALA A 17 0.04 -9.25 8.52
CA ALA A 17 -1.40 -9.26 8.36
C ALA A 17 -1.88 -9.55 6.92
N PHE A 18 -1.01 -9.40 5.91
CA PHE A 18 -1.40 -9.56 4.51
C PHE A 18 -0.70 -10.74 3.80
N ARG A 19 -0.01 -11.63 4.53
CA ARG A 19 0.65 -12.82 3.94
C ARG A 19 -0.28 -13.67 3.07
N ARG A 20 -1.57 -13.77 3.44
CA ARG A 20 -2.61 -14.52 2.73
C ARG A 20 -3.56 -13.65 1.91
N TYR A 21 -3.20 -12.39 1.65
CA TYR A 21 -4.01 -11.48 0.84
C TYR A 21 -4.29 -12.08 -0.55
N GLY A 22 -5.56 -12.09 -0.96
CA GLY A 22 -6.01 -12.62 -2.25
C GLY A 22 -6.66 -11.59 -3.17
N GLY A 23 -7.06 -10.42 -2.66
CA GLY A 23 -7.70 -9.36 -3.45
C GLY A 23 -8.53 -8.38 -2.63
N GLY A 24 -8.99 -7.31 -3.28
CA GLY A 24 -9.76 -6.23 -2.66
C GLY A 24 -8.87 -5.15 -2.04
N VAL A 25 -9.47 -4.14 -1.40
CA VAL A 25 -8.68 -3.16 -0.63
C VAL A 25 -8.41 -3.73 0.76
N PHE A 26 -7.14 -3.94 1.08
CA PHE A 26 -6.70 -4.34 2.41
C PHE A 26 -6.85 -3.18 3.39
N VAL A 27 -7.67 -3.38 4.42
CA VAL A 27 -8.03 -2.39 5.44
C VAL A 27 -7.45 -2.71 6.83
N GLY A 28 -6.64 -3.76 6.94
CA GLY A 28 -6.07 -4.22 8.21
C GLY A 28 -6.95 -5.21 8.97
N PRO A 29 -6.74 -5.35 10.30
CA PRO A 29 -5.74 -4.63 11.11
C PRO A 29 -4.30 -5.02 10.73
N CYS A 30 -3.33 -4.18 11.08
CA CYS A 30 -1.90 -4.39 10.81
C CYS A 30 -1.05 -3.72 11.89
N GLY A 31 0.09 -4.31 12.25
CA GLY A 31 1.08 -3.68 13.11
C GLY A 31 1.97 -2.69 12.36
N THR A 32 3.08 -2.30 12.99
CA THR A 32 4.09 -1.39 12.41
C THR A 32 5.51 -1.95 12.51
N ASP A 33 5.64 -3.27 12.71
CA ASP A 33 6.93 -3.96 12.76
C ASP A 33 7.47 -4.14 11.33
N GLN A 34 7.97 -3.04 10.77
CA GLN A 34 8.41 -2.92 9.38
C GLN A 34 9.59 -3.86 9.08
N THR A 35 9.33 -4.88 8.28
CA THR A 35 10.34 -5.91 7.91
C THR A 35 10.37 -6.23 6.41
N HIS A 36 9.44 -5.68 5.63
CA HIS A 36 9.30 -6.02 4.21
C HIS A 36 9.23 -4.76 3.33
N SER A 37 10.08 -4.71 2.30
CA SER A 37 10.12 -3.59 1.35
C SER A 37 9.28 -3.89 0.11
N MET A 38 8.47 -2.93 -0.30
CA MET A 38 7.57 -3.01 -1.45
C MET A 38 7.62 -1.73 -2.27
N LEU A 39 7.01 -1.72 -3.45
CA LEU A 39 7.03 -0.56 -4.36
C LEU A 39 5.62 0.00 -4.57
N VAL A 40 5.36 1.20 -4.07
CA VAL A 40 4.15 1.95 -4.42
C VAL A 40 4.29 2.47 -5.85
N VAL A 41 3.37 2.07 -6.71
CA VAL A 41 3.37 2.43 -8.14
C VAL A 41 2.20 3.31 -8.55
N GLY A 42 1.28 3.58 -7.62
CA GLY A 42 0.12 4.42 -7.87
C GLY A 42 -0.83 4.45 -6.68
N TYR A 43 -1.97 5.08 -6.90
CA TYR A 43 -3.07 5.18 -5.96
C TYR A 43 -4.39 5.31 -6.70
N GLY A 44 -5.49 5.11 -6.00
CA GLY A 44 -6.82 5.28 -6.54
C GLY A 44 -7.87 5.33 -5.45
N THR A 45 -9.12 5.27 -5.87
CA THR A 45 -10.31 5.25 -5.03
C THR A 45 -11.23 4.16 -5.57
N THR A 46 -11.89 3.39 -4.71
CA THR A 46 -12.87 2.39 -5.18
C THR A 46 -14.05 3.07 -5.84
N ASP A 47 -14.60 2.43 -6.88
CA ASP A 47 -15.81 2.90 -7.52
C ASP A 47 -17.03 2.44 -6.69
N ASP A 48 -17.69 3.41 -6.05
CA ASP A 48 -18.95 3.21 -5.36
C ASP A 48 -19.83 4.44 -5.62
N HIS A 49 -21.12 4.20 -5.87
CA HIS A 49 -22.11 5.26 -6.09
C HIS A 49 -22.32 6.12 -4.85
N ASP A 50 -22.08 5.57 -3.65
CA ASP A 50 -22.07 6.33 -2.40
C ASP A 50 -20.65 6.79 -2.07
N PRO A 51 -20.36 8.11 -2.10
CA PRO A 51 -19.04 8.65 -1.79
C PRO A 51 -18.52 8.25 -0.40
N LYS A 52 -19.40 7.94 0.56
CA LYS A 52 -19.02 7.54 1.92
C LYS A 52 -18.47 6.11 2.00
N ARG A 53 -18.76 5.28 1.00
CA ARG A 53 -18.29 3.89 0.91
C ARG A 53 -17.03 3.73 0.06
N ARG A 54 -16.57 4.82 -0.56
CA ARG A 54 -15.33 4.84 -1.32
C ARG A 54 -14.13 4.71 -0.40
N ILE A 55 -13.18 3.89 -0.80
CA ILE A 55 -11.94 3.65 -0.07
C ILE A 55 -10.80 4.13 -0.96
N ASP A 56 -10.05 5.10 -0.47
CA ASP A 56 -8.77 5.49 -1.07
C ASP A 56 -7.74 4.39 -0.82
N TYR A 57 -6.93 4.06 -1.82
CA TYR A 57 -5.92 3.01 -1.71
C TYR A 57 -4.61 3.35 -2.41
N TRP A 58 -3.53 2.77 -1.93
CA TRP A 58 -2.25 2.63 -2.62
C TRP A 58 -2.26 1.38 -3.50
N ILE A 59 -1.63 1.45 -4.68
CA ILE A 59 -1.33 0.28 -5.51
C ILE A 59 0.13 -0.07 -5.28
N ILE A 60 0.38 -1.25 -4.71
CA ILE A 60 1.71 -1.64 -4.24
C ILE A 60 2.12 -2.95 -4.91
N LYS A 61 3.25 -2.92 -5.60
CA LYS A 61 3.87 -4.10 -6.21
C LYS A 61 4.66 -4.87 -5.15
N ASN A 62 4.43 -6.19 -5.10
CA ASN A 62 5.14 -7.11 -4.22
C ASN A 62 6.15 -7.98 -4.99
N SER A 63 7.00 -8.69 -4.27
CA SER A 63 8.04 -9.60 -4.78
C SER A 63 7.74 -11.09 -4.53
N TRP A 64 6.52 -11.44 -4.11
CA TRP A 64 6.11 -12.83 -3.83
C TRP A 64 5.51 -13.58 -5.03
N GLY A 65 5.72 -13.07 -6.24
CA GLY A 65 5.25 -13.67 -7.49
C GLY A 65 3.79 -13.35 -7.83
N ALA A 66 3.42 -13.62 -9.09
CA ALA A 66 2.12 -13.20 -9.64
C ALA A 66 0.91 -13.96 -9.08
N LYS A 67 1.12 -15.14 -8.45
CA LYS A 67 0.03 -15.93 -7.85
C LYS A 67 -0.46 -15.34 -6.52
N TRP A 68 0.28 -14.40 -5.94
CA TRP A 68 -0.08 -13.75 -4.69
C TRP A 68 -0.88 -12.46 -4.97
N GLY A 69 -1.94 -12.22 -4.20
CA GLY A 69 -2.75 -11.02 -4.32
C GLY A 69 -3.33 -10.81 -5.72
N GLU A 70 -3.39 -9.55 -6.14
CA GLU A 70 -3.94 -9.13 -7.43
C GLU A 70 -2.81 -9.15 -8.47
N ASN A 71 -2.47 -10.34 -9.00
CA ASN A 71 -1.36 -10.53 -9.95
C ASN A 71 0.01 -10.05 -9.42
N GLY A 72 0.30 -10.25 -8.14
CA GLY A 72 1.52 -9.79 -7.47
C GLY A 72 1.41 -8.39 -6.84
N TYR A 73 0.21 -7.79 -6.85
CA TYR A 73 -0.06 -6.49 -6.26
C TYR A 73 -1.00 -6.57 -5.06
N ILE A 74 -0.98 -5.54 -4.23
CA ILE A 74 -1.94 -5.29 -3.17
C ILE A 74 -2.47 -3.87 -3.28
N ARG A 75 -3.78 -3.72 -3.09
CA ARG A 75 -4.40 -2.43 -2.81
C ARG A 75 -4.50 -2.25 -1.30
N MET A 76 -3.82 -1.27 -0.73
CA MET A 76 -3.80 -1.01 0.71
C MET A 76 -4.51 0.31 1.01
N ALA A 77 -5.42 0.32 1.98
CA ALA A 77 -6.19 1.51 2.32
C ALA A 77 -5.28 2.69 2.70
N ARG A 78 -5.58 3.86 2.15
CA ARG A 78 -4.86 5.12 2.36
C ARG A 78 -5.67 6.01 3.29
N GLY A 79 -5.01 6.61 4.28
CA GLY A 79 -5.70 7.35 5.34
C GLY A 79 -6.35 6.47 6.42
N ALA A 80 -6.07 5.15 6.39
CA ALA A 80 -6.42 4.21 7.44
C ALA A 80 -5.20 3.90 8.34
N GLY A 81 -5.45 3.52 9.59
CA GLY A 81 -4.42 3.23 10.61
C GLY A 81 -4.12 4.42 11.55
N PRO A 82 -3.17 4.25 12.50
CA PRO A 82 -2.69 5.35 13.32
C PRO A 82 -2.19 6.49 12.42
N SER A 83 -2.63 7.70 12.72
CA SER A 83 -2.63 8.83 11.77
C SER A 83 -1.26 9.21 11.20
N LYS A 84 -0.14 8.85 11.84
CA LYS A 84 1.21 9.23 11.40
C LYS A 84 1.92 8.12 10.64
N GLU A 85 1.68 6.87 11.01
CA GLU A 85 2.37 5.69 10.51
C GLU A 85 1.68 5.14 9.25
N GLY A 86 0.37 5.36 9.13
CA GLY A 86 -0.46 4.73 8.11
C GLY A 86 -0.59 3.21 8.30
N LEU A 87 -1.47 2.60 7.52
CA LEU A 87 -1.69 1.15 7.59
C LEU A 87 -0.39 0.38 7.34
N CYS A 88 -0.09 -0.59 8.20
CA CYS A 88 1.14 -1.38 8.16
C CYS A 88 2.45 -0.58 8.28
N GLY A 89 2.40 0.67 8.76
CA GLY A 89 3.57 1.55 8.84
C GLY A 89 4.01 2.14 7.49
N ILE A 90 3.17 2.07 6.45
CA ILE A 90 3.54 2.46 5.07
C ILE A 90 4.07 3.90 4.93
N LEU A 91 3.77 4.80 5.87
CA LEU A 91 4.23 6.19 5.86
C LEU A 91 5.50 6.43 6.68
N MET A 92 6.01 5.43 7.41
CA MET A 92 7.17 5.61 8.30
C MET A 92 8.51 5.64 7.55
N GLN A 93 8.65 4.85 6.47
CA GLN A 93 9.89 4.77 5.70
C GLN A 93 9.57 4.70 4.20
N ALA A 94 10.03 5.69 3.45
CA ALA A 94 9.81 5.80 2.01
C ALA A 94 11.06 6.35 1.29
N PHE A 95 11.42 5.75 0.16
CA PHE A 95 12.62 6.07 -0.61
C PHE A 95 12.32 6.11 -2.10
N TYR A 96 13.01 6.97 -2.83
CA TYR A 96 12.93 7.00 -4.29
C TYR A 96 14.28 7.45 -4.88
N PRO A 97 14.67 6.94 -6.05
CA PRO A 97 15.87 7.39 -6.73
C PRO A 97 15.67 8.79 -7.32
N VAL A 98 16.77 9.54 -7.46
CA VAL A 98 16.81 10.80 -8.20
C VAL A 98 17.71 10.59 -9.40
N LYS A 99 17.23 10.96 -10.59
CA LYS A 99 18.02 10.92 -11.83
C LYS A 99 18.40 12.36 -12.20
N ASN A 100 19.70 12.61 -12.26
CA ASN A 100 20.28 13.87 -12.73
C ASN A 100 20.58 13.81 -14.23
#